data_AF-A0A2T4BH97-F1
#
_entry.id   AF-A0A2T4BH97-F1
#
_cell.length_a   1.000
_cell.length_b   1.000
_cell.length_c   1.000
_cell.angle_alpha   90.00
_cell.angle_beta   90.00
_cell.angle_gamma   90.00
#
_symmetry.space_group_name_H-M   'P 1'
#
loop_
_entity.id
_entity.type
_entity.pdbx_description
1 polymer ?
#
loop_
_entity_poly.entity_id
_entity_poly.type
_entity_poly.pdbx_seq_one_letter_code
_entity_poly.pdbx_strand_id
1 'polypeptide(L)'
;MAGPPSSRPGWFAVPAPVRELFKLFPLATLPPEALPERSPEASSSSSSSSSSSRDRPRLYVFARSWEDAANGRPSFNPQCLKWQTFLRIAGVDVDLVPSNNHASPSGALPFLLPPTTTPTASTSEKDSESTKPAAPTSNKTTTTTSTIPLTGAKIHRYAQDHSTADLSPAAPASRTEAYEALLSQSLRPAWLYSLYLDPSNTPLLKSLYLPPSRILHLPALHALRDAATAEILKTTRSPAPAGISPPQLLADAADALRALSTLLADDEWFFGRPDPGLFDAEVFAYTWLVLDDGFGWASEAEAEGEGGHLNYHHHHPLGECLAGFDNLVSHRRRLYERCWA
;
A
#
# COMPACT_ATOMS: atom_id res chain seq x y z
N MET A 1 -1.26 -3.59 24.24
CA MET A 1 -1.73 -3.31 25.62
C MET A 1 -0.82 -4.04 26.59
N ALA A 2 0.16 -3.33 27.15
CA ALA A 2 0.83 -3.83 28.34
C ALA A 2 -0.24 -3.90 29.43
N GLY A 3 -0.44 -5.09 30.01
CA GLY A 3 -1.18 -5.19 31.26
C GLY A 3 -0.56 -4.22 32.28
N PRO A 4 -1.33 -3.72 33.25
CA PRO A 4 -0.78 -2.82 34.26
C PRO A 4 0.49 -3.46 34.83
N PRO A 5 1.61 -2.73 34.92
CA PRO A 5 2.84 -3.29 35.46
C PRO A 5 2.52 -3.82 36.85
N SER A 6 2.78 -5.11 37.10
CA SER A 6 2.77 -5.65 38.45
C SER A 6 3.98 -5.06 39.17
N SER A 7 3.87 -3.80 39.60
CA SER A 7 4.85 -3.16 40.42
C SER A 7 4.70 -3.73 41.83
N ARG A 8 5.64 -4.61 42.19
CA ARG A 8 5.88 -4.89 43.61
C ARG A 8 6.14 -3.54 44.29
N PRO A 9 5.42 -3.20 45.36
CA PRO A 9 5.56 -1.89 45.99
C PRO A 9 6.99 -1.78 46.53
N GLY A 10 7.77 -0.87 45.95
CA GLY A 10 9.09 -0.53 46.49
C GLY A 10 8.95 0.08 47.88
N TRP A 11 10.04 0.10 48.65
CA TRP A 11 10.13 0.66 50.00
C TRP A 11 9.60 2.11 50.14
N PHE A 12 9.53 2.87 49.04
CA PHE A 12 8.99 4.23 48.99
C PHE A 12 7.58 4.33 48.36
N ALA A 13 6.89 3.20 48.16
CA ALA A 13 5.54 3.21 47.60
C ALA A 13 4.55 3.79 48.60
N VAL A 14 3.89 4.87 48.20
CA VAL A 14 2.87 5.56 49.01
C VAL A 14 1.77 4.56 49.41
N PRO A 15 1.46 4.42 50.72
CA PRO A 15 0.42 3.52 51.19
C PRO A 15 -0.92 3.76 50.50
N ALA A 16 -1.68 2.70 50.27
CA ALA A 16 -2.98 2.77 49.58
C ALA A 16 -3.91 3.89 50.12
N PRO A 17 -4.06 4.11 51.44
CA PRO A 17 -4.94 5.17 51.95
C PRO A 17 -4.53 6.58 51.52
N VAL A 18 -3.24 6.86 51.48
CA VAL A 18 -2.71 8.16 51.03
C VAL A 18 -2.89 8.29 49.52
N ARG A 19 -2.70 7.21 48.76
CA ARG A 19 -2.95 7.17 47.32
C ARG A 19 -4.43 7.35 46.97
N GLU A 20 -5.36 6.86 47.79
CA GLU A 20 -6.81 7.12 47.61
C GLU A 20 -7.13 8.61 47.78
N LEU A 21 -6.47 9.31 48.70
CA LEU A 21 -6.64 10.77 48.87
C LEU A 21 -6.24 11.54 47.60
N PHE A 22 -5.14 11.13 46.94
CA PHE A 22 -4.69 11.76 45.70
C PHE A 22 -5.58 11.44 44.49
N LYS A 23 -6.37 10.36 44.50
CA LYS A 23 -7.35 10.07 43.43
C LYS A 23 -8.58 10.97 43.47
N LEU A 24 -8.80 11.70 44.57
CA LEU A 24 -9.88 12.70 44.67
C LEU A 24 -9.56 13.97 43.86
N PHE A 25 -8.33 14.11 43.37
CA PHE A 25 -7.93 15.17 42.45
C PHE A 25 -7.81 14.62 41.02
N PRO A 26 -8.23 15.39 40.00
CA PRO A 26 -8.73 16.76 40.07
C PRO A 26 -10.18 16.87 40.57
N LEU A 27 -10.51 17.99 41.22
CA LEU A 27 -11.86 18.27 41.74
C LEU A 27 -12.92 18.42 40.63
N ALA A 28 -12.48 18.78 39.42
CA ALA A 28 -13.29 18.80 38.21
C ALA A 28 -12.42 18.36 37.02
N THR A 29 -12.93 17.42 36.24
CA THR A 29 -12.36 17.06 34.94
C THR A 29 -13.15 17.80 33.87
N LEU A 30 -12.50 18.73 33.18
CA LEU A 30 -13.09 19.45 32.06
C LEU A 30 -13.35 18.47 30.90
N PRO A 31 -14.32 18.78 30.01
CA PRO A 31 -14.49 17.99 28.79
C PRO A 31 -13.20 18.02 27.94
N PRO A 32 -12.93 16.97 27.15
CA PRO A 32 -11.83 16.97 26.20
C PRO A 32 -11.94 18.17 25.24
N GLU A 33 -10.80 18.80 24.97
CA GLU A 33 -10.74 19.85 23.94
C GLU A 33 -11.08 19.29 22.57
N ALA A 34 -11.73 20.11 21.74
CA ALA A 34 -11.98 19.77 20.36
C ALA A 34 -10.65 19.55 19.63
N LEU A 35 -10.59 18.55 18.75
CA LEU A 35 -9.41 18.33 17.92
C LEU A 35 -9.21 19.52 16.97
N PRO A 36 -7.96 19.91 16.67
CA PRO A 36 -7.67 20.93 15.66
C PRO A 36 -8.33 20.64 14.31
N GLU A 37 -8.59 21.69 13.54
CA GLU A 37 -9.28 21.62 12.24
C GLU A 37 -8.62 20.65 11.24
N ARG A 38 -7.28 20.53 11.29
CA ARG A 38 -6.50 19.60 10.43
C ARG A 38 -6.24 18.24 11.06
N SER A 39 -6.94 17.89 12.12
CA SER A 39 -6.87 16.54 12.67
C SER A 39 -7.55 15.55 11.73
N PRO A 40 -7.00 14.33 11.55
CA PRO A 40 -7.50 13.33 10.61
C PRO A 40 -8.95 12.85 10.89
N GLU A 41 -9.52 13.28 12.02
CA GLU A 41 -10.85 12.95 12.51
C GLU A 41 -11.86 14.10 12.36
N ALA A 42 -11.41 15.32 12.03
CA ALA A 42 -12.29 16.47 11.78
C ALA A 42 -12.91 16.45 10.37
N SER A 43 -12.28 15.76 9.41
CA SER A 43 -12.72 15.74 8.02
C SER A 43 -13.85 14.75 7.71
N SER A 44 -14.29 13.93 8.68
CA SER A 44 -15.35 12.92 8.47
C SER A 44 -16.65 13.16 9.24
N SER A 45 -16.88 14.35 9.82
CA SER A 45 -18.16 14.67 10.46
C SER A 45 -18.62 16.10 10.17
N SER A 46 -19.42 16.25 9.11
CA SER A 46 -20.34 17.39 8.95
C SER A 46 -21.60 17.25 9.83
N SER A 47 -21.59 16.36 10.84
CA SER A 47 -22.66 16.21 11.80
C SER A 47 -22.11 16.36 13.22
N SER A 48 -22.63 17.37 13.89
CA SER A 48 -22.38 17.74 15.27
C SER A 48 -22.70 16.61 16.26
N SER A 49 -21.77 15.69 16.49
CA SER A 49 -21.73 14.88 17.71
C SER A 49 -20.33 14.31 17.91
N SER A 50 -19.79 14.46 19.12
CA SER A 50 -18.38 14.31 19.51
C SER A 50 -17.87 12.87 19.56
N SER A 51 -18.04 12.09 18.49
CA SER A 51 -17.55 10.70 18.40
C SER A 51 -17.04 10.43 16.98
N SER A 52 -15.77 10.76 16.74
CA SER A 52 -15.05 10.54 15.48
C SER A 52 -14.73 9.07 15.23
N SER A 53 -15.71 8.30 14.72
CA SER A 53 -15.46 6.93 14.26
C SER A 53 -14.95 6.92 12.82
N ARG A 54 -13.86 6.18 12.58
CA ARG A 54 -13.54 5.71 11.22
C ARG A 54 -14.43 4.51 10.95
N ASP A 55 -15.45 4.67 10.11
CA ASP A 55 -16.39 3.59 9.80
C ASP A 55 -15.79 2.55 8.85
N ARG A 56 -14.89 2.98 7.95
CA ARG A 56 -14.17 2.14 6.99
C ARG A 56 -12.66 2.17 7.23
N PRO A 57 -11.94 1.07 6.92
CA PRO A 57 -10.49 1.08 6.94
C PRO A 57 -9.93 2.09 5.92
N ARG A 58 -8.86 2.80 6.28
CA ARG A 58 -8.20 3.78 5.41
C ARG A 58 -6.84 3.27 4.93
N LEU A 59 -6.65 3.19 3.61
CA LEU A 59 -5.37 2.82 2.99
C LEU A 59 -4.65 4.09 2.52
N TYR A 60 -3.48 4.34 3.10
CA TYR A 60 -2.65 5.49 2.78
C TYR A 60 -1.70 5.13 1.63
N VAL A 61 -1.81 5.85 0.52
CA VAL A 61 -1.14 5.53 -0.74
C VAL A 61 -0.58 6.76 -1.42
N PHE A 62 0.29 6.54 -2.41
CA PHE A 62 0.61 7.56 -3.41
C PHE A 62 -0.55 7.70 -4.39
N ALA A 63 -1.20 8.86 -4.44
CA ALA A 63 -2.27 9.18 -5.36
C ALA A 63 -2.03 10.56 -5.98
N ARG A 64 -2.41 10.76 -7.25
CA ARG A 64 -2.12 12.02 -7.96
C ARG A 64 -2.86 13.21 -7.36
N SER A 65 -4.08 12.97 -6.88
CA SER A 65 -4.92 13.98 -6.27
C SER A 65 -5.82 13.35 -5.19
N TRP A 66 -6.43 14.21 -4.37
CA TRP A 66 -7.47 13.79 -3.44
C TRP A 66 -8.72 13.28 -4.15
N GLU A 67 -9.05 13.85 -5.31
CA GLU A 67 -10.17 13.41 -6.15
C GLU A 67 -9.93 12.01 -6.71
N ASP A 68 -8.71 11.71 -7.18
CA ASP A 68 -8.35 10.39 -7.69
C ASP A 68 -8.46 9.33 -6.58
N ALA A 69 -8.00 9.65 -5.37
CA ALA A 69 -8.14 8.77 -4.21
C ALA A 69 -9.61 8.58 -3.81
N ALA A 70 -10.42 9.64 -3.78
CA ALA A 70 -11.84 9.57 -3.47
C ALA A 70 -12.62 8.71 -4.47
N ASN A 71 -12.26 8.80 -5.76
CA ASN A 71 -12.81 7.97 -6.83
C ASN A 71 -12.20 6.55 -6.88
N GLY A 72 -11.30 6.22 -5.94
CA GLY A 72 -10.70 4.90 -5.84
C GLY A 72 -9.73 4.55 -6.99
N ARG A 73 -9.22 5.54 -7.74
CA ARG A 73 -8.35 5.33 -8.91
C ARG A 73 -7.05 4.59 -8.53
N PRO A 74 -6.44 3.84 -9.46
CA PRO A 74 -5.17 3.16 -9.22
C PRO A 74 -4.07 4.11 -8.73
N SER A 75 -3.34 3.69 -7.69
CA SER A 75 -2.13 4.37 -7.24
C SER A 75 -1.04 4.34 -8.31
N PHE A 76 -0.27 5.43 -8.46
CA PHE A 76 0.87 5.51 -9.38
C PHE A 76 2.15 4.82 -8.87
N ASN A 77 2.10 4.22 -7.67
CA ASN A 77 3.23 3.52 -7.07
C ASN A 77 2.96 2.01 -7.05
N PRO A 78 3.85 1.14 -7.59
CA PRO A 78 3.59 -0.30 -7.68
C PRO A 78 3.29 -0.96 -6.32
N GLN A 79 3.98 -0.58 -5.25
CA GLN A 79 3.72 -1.19 -3.93
C GLN A 79 2.37 -0.77 -3.36
N CYS A 80 1.99 0.50 -3.56
CA CYS A 80 0.66 0.98 -3.18
C CYS A 80 -0.43 0.29 -4.00
N LEU A 81 -0.24 0.19 -5.32
CA LEU A 81 -1.20 -0.45 -6.22
C LEU A 81 -1.34 -1.94 -5.96
N LYS A 82 -0.26 -2.66 -5.62
CA LYS A 82 -0.31 -4.08 -5.20
C LYS A 82 -1.30 -4.27 -4.05
N TRP A 83 -1.13 -3.52 -2.96
CA TRP A 83 -1.99 -3.67 -1.78
C TRP A 83 -3.41 -3.15 -2.02
N GLN A 84 -3.56 -2.06 -2.78
CA GLN A 84 -4.88 -1.56 -3.20
C GLN A 84 -5.65 -2.62 -4.00
N THR A 85 -5.00 -3.23 -5.00
CA THR A 85 -5.57 -4.29 -5.84
C THR A 85 -5.92 -5.52 -5.00
N PHE A 86 -5.00 -5.95 -4.13
CA PHE A 86 -5.23 -7.13 -3.30
C PHE A 86 -6.40 -6.95 -2.31
N LEU A 87 -6.57 -5.76 -1.74
CA LEU A 87 -7.72 -5.47 -0.88
C LEU A 87 -9.04 -5.47 -1.68
N ARG A 88 -9.03 -4.97 -2.92
CA ARG A 88 -10.18 -5.06 -3.83
C ARG A 88 -10.51 -6.51 -4.21
N ILE A 89 -9.50 -7.34 -4.55
CA ILE A 89 -9.66 -8.78 -4.79
C ILE A 89 -10.29 -9.46 -3.57
N ALA A 90 -9.84 -9.10 -2.38
CA ALA A 90 -10.35 -9.66 -1.13
C ALA A 90 -11.80 -9.22 -0.79
N GLY A 91 -12.38 -8.28 -1.54
CA GLY A 91 -13.68 -7.68 -1.22
C GLY A 91 -13.62 -6.72 -0.02
N VAL A 92 -12.43 -6.23 0.33
CA VAL A 92 -12.22 -5.33 1.47
C VAL A 92 -12.34 -3.88 1.01
N ASP A 93 -13.43 -3.28 1.45
CA ASP A 93 -13.83 -1.92 1.16
C ASP A 93 -12.99 -0.91 1.97
N VAL A 94 -12.08 -0.20 1.30
CA VAL A 94 -11.17 0.78 1.92
C VAL A 94 -11.36 2.19 1.36
N ASP A 95 -11.14 3.19 2.21
CA ASP A 95 -11.02 4.58 1.79
C ASP A 95 -9.55 4.89 1.46
N LEU A 96 -9.28 5.43 0.28
CA LEU A 96 -7.91 5.82 -0.09
C LEU A 96 -7.58 7.22 0.43
N VAL A 97 -6.40 7.35 1.02
CA VAL A 97 -5.88 8.64 1.52
C VAL A 97 -4.54 8.94 0.85
N PRO A 98 -4.43 10.03 0.05
CA PRO A 98 -3.15 10.49 -0.47
C PRO A 98 -2.18 10.77 0.68
N SER A 99 -0.95 10.26 0.57
CA SER A 99 0.04 10.35 1.64
C SER A 99 1.46 10.46 1.11
N ASN A 100 2.44 10.46 2.01
CA ASN A 100 3.86 10.41 1.69
C ASN A 100 4.59 9.44 2.64
N ASN A 101 5.83 9.10 2.29
CA ASN A 101 6.64 8.13 3.04
C ASN A 101 6.90 8.54 4.50
N HIS A 102 6.98 9.85 4.80
CA HIS A 102 7.24 10.33 6.17
C HIS A 102 6.05 10.10 7.12
N ALA A 103 4.84 9.95 6.59
CA ALA A 103 3.66 9.61 7.39
C ALA A 103 3.60 8.11 7.74
N SER A 104 4.42 7.28 7.09
CA SER A 104 4.38 5.83 7.29
C SER A 104 5.25 5.41 8.50
N PRO A 105 4.76 4.50 9.36
CA PRO A 105 5.55 3.96 10.48
C PRO A 105 6.78 3.16 10.04
N SER A 106 6.73 2.56 8.85
CA SER A 106 7.87 1.83 8.27
C SER A 106 8.80 2.73 7.46
N GLY A 107 8.46 4.01 7.29
CA GLY A 107 9.15 4.93 6.39
C GLY A 107 8.84 4.71 4.90
N ALA A 108 7.87 3.84 4.57
CA ALA A 108 7.43 3.60 3.19
C ALA A 108 5.92 3.33 3.11
N LEU A 109 5.26 3.86 2.08
CA LEU A 109 3.87 3.53 1.76
C LEU A 109 3.76 2.16 1.04
N PRO A 110 2.60 1.48 1.12
CA PRO A 110 1.37 1.89 1.83
C PRO A 110 1.29 1.40 3.27
N PHE A 111 0.38 2.00 4.05
CA PHE A 111 -0.09 1.46 5.33
C PHE A 111 -1.62 1.57 5.46
N LEU A 112 -2.21 0.68 6.25
CA LEU A 112 -3.65 0.60 6.48
C LEU A 112 -3.97 0.95 7.94
N LEU A 113 -4.97 1.80 8.15
CA LEU A 113 -5.57 2.03 9.47
C LEU A 113 -6.95 1.35 9.53
N PRO A 114 -7.17 0.41 10.46
CA PRO A 114 -8.49 -0.21 10.63
C PRO A 114 -9.58 0.78 11.09
N PRO A 115 -10.86 0.37 10.99
CA PRO A 115 -11.98 1.12 11.55
C PRO A 115 -11.81 1.39 13.06
N THR A 116 -12.45 2.45 13.53
CA THR A 116 -12.54 2.75 14.96
C THR A 116 -13.89 2.27 15.46
N THR A 117 -13.93 1.15 16.17
CA THR A 117 -15.15 0.71 16.85
C THR A 117 -15.24 1.40 18.20
N THR A 118 -16.24 2.27 18.38
CA THR A 118 -16.68 2.70 19.70
C THR A 118 -17.41 1.54 20.37
N PRO A 119 -17.12 1.19 21.63
CA PRO A 119 -17.91 0.19 22.34
C PRO A 119 -19.30 0.76 22.58
N THR A 120 -20.29 0.28 21.83
CA THR A 120 -21.70 0.46 22.18
C THR A 120 -21.94 -0.32 23.48
N ALA A 121 -22.04 0.40 24.60
CA ALA A 121 -22.57 -0.17 25.83
C ALA A 121 -24.08 -0.42 25.60
N SER A 122 -24.43 -1.60 25.10
CA SER A 122 -25.79 -2.10 25.18
C SER A 122 -26.03 -2.56 26.62
N THR A 123 -26.49 -1.63 27.45
CA THR A 123 -27.15 -1.96 28.71
C THR A 123 -28.45 -2.68 28.35
N SER A 124 -28.42 -4.01 28.37
CA SER A 124 -29.61 -4.84 28.44
C SER A 124 -29.59 -5.50 29.82
N GLU A 125 -30.41 -4.97 30.70
CA GLU A 125 -30.78 -5.60 31.97
C GLU A 125 -31.44 -6.96 31.70
N LYS A 126 -31.00 -8.00 32.42
CA LYS A 126 -31.88 -9.00 33.06
C LYS A 126 -31.09 -10.00 33.91
N ASP A 127 -31.42 -9.96 35.19
CA ASP A 127 -31.47 -10.96 36.26
C ASP A 127 -30.92 -12.39 36.09
N SER A 128 -30.35 -12.83 37.23
CA SER A 128 -30.35 -14.18 37.82
C SER A 128 -29.21 -15.18 37.52
N GLU A 129 -28.44 -15.39 38.60
CA GLU A 129 -28.25 -16.69 39.27
C GLU A 129 -27.16 -17.66 38.79
N SER A 130 -26.13 -17.78 39.64
CA SER A 130 -25.28 -18.93 39.98
C SER A 130 -25.24 -20.13 39.04
N THR A 131 -24.07 -20.42 38.44
CA THR A 131 -23.34 -21.71 38.50
C THR A 131 -21.99 -21.61 37.75
N LYS A 132 -20.93 -22.18 38.34
CA LYS A 132 -19.56 -22.40 37.79
C LYS A 132 -19.42 -23.92 37.50
N PRO A 133 -18.45 -24.47 36.71
CA PRO A 133 -17.49 -23.93 35.73
C PRO A 133 -17.57 -24.60 34.33
N ALA A 134 -17.11 -23.91 33.29
CA ALA A 134 -16.49 -24.57 32.14
C ALA A 134 -15.40 -23.67 31.54
N ALA A 135 -14.28 -24.26 31.16
CA ALA A 135 -13.08 -23.58 30.66
C ALA A 135 -13.36 -22.74 29.40
N PRO A 136 -12.79 -21.53 29.26
CA PRO A 136 -12.83 -20.82 28.00
C PRO A 136 -11.57 -21.11 27.18
N THR A 137 -11.80 -21.79 26.05
CA THR A 137 -10.93 -21.75 24.87
C THR A 137 -10.66 -20.30 24.49
N SER A 138 -9.38 -19.94 24.38
CA SER A 138 -8.89 -18.59 24.17
C SER A 138 -9.18 -18.07 22.75
N ASN A 139 -10.42 -17.69 22.45
CA ASN A 139 -10.73 -16.77 21.35
C ASN A 139 -10.75 -15.35 21.90
N LYS A 140 -9.57 -14.76 21.99
CA LYS A 140 -9.36 -13.38 22.46
C LYS A 140 -9.74 -12.41 21.35
N THR A 141 -11.04 -12.17 21.17
CA THR A 141 -11.55 -11.02 20.41
C THR A 141 -11.16 -9.77 21.19
N THR A 142 -10.01 -9.19 20.85
CA THR A 142 -9.49 -8.00 21.52
C THR A 142 -10.10 -6.79 20.83
N THR A 143 -11.20 -6.29 21.36
CA THR A 143 -11.78 -4.99 21.00
C THR A 143 -10.80 -3.90 21.41
N THR A 144 -9.99 -3.43 20.46
CA THR A 144 -9.17 -2.23 20.63
C THR A 144 -9.53 -1.27 19.53
N THR A 145 -9.78 0.00 19.88
CA THR A 145 -9.68 1.16 18.99
C THR A 145 -8.35 1.06 18.25
N SER A 146 -8.32 0.44 17.06
CA SER A 146 -7.06 0.08 16.42
C SER A 146 -6.55 1.30 15.68
N THR A 147 -5.82 2.14 16.41
CA THR A 147 -4.97 3.20 15.87
C THR A 147 -3.64 2.65 15.35
N ILE A 148 -3.46 1.33 15.35
CA ILE A 148 -2.20 0.68 14.96
C ILE A 148 -2.16 0.55 13.43
N PRO A 149 -1.23 1.23 12.76
CA PRO A 149 -1.04 1.09 11.32
C PRO A 149 -0.49 -0.28 10.95
N LEU A 150 -1.09 -0.88 9.92
CA LEU A 150 -0.74 -2.18 9.37
C LEU A 150 0.08 -1.99 8.08
N THR A 151 1.14 -2.76 7.93
CA THR A 151 2.04 -2.73 6.76
C THR A 151 2.34 -4.14 6.28
N GLY A 152 2.61 -4.31 4.98
CA GLY A 152 3.07 -5.56 4.38
C GLY A 152 2.24 -6.79 4.79
N ALA A 153 2.88 -7.77 5.43
CA ALA A 153 2.23 -9.00 5.91
C ALA A 153 1.03 -8.75 6.86
N LYS A 154 0.99 -7.62 7.57
CA LYS A 154 -0.17 -7.26 8.41
C LYS A 154 -1.37 -6.83 7.57
N ILE A 155 -1.15 -6.20 6.42
CA ILE A 155 -2.22 -5.89 5.46
C ILE A 155 -2.73 -7.19 4.84
N HIS A 156 -1.83 -8.12 4.48
CA HIS A 156 -2.22 -9.44 3.97
C HIS A 156 -3.12 -10.17 4.96
N ARG A 157 -2.71 -10.26 6.22
CA ARG A 157 -3.49 -10.89 7.28
C ARG A 157 -4.83 -10.19 7.49
N TYR A 158 -4.84 -8.85 7.51
CA TYR A 158 -6.08 -8.09 7.62
C TYR A 158 -7.06 -8.42 6.49
N ALA A 159 -6.56 -8.51 5.25
CA ALA A 159 -7.38 -8.88 4.10
C ALA A 159 -7.95 -10.30 4.25
N GLN A 160 -7.15 -11.27 4.68
CA GLN A 160 -7.61 -12.65 4.94
C GLN A 160 -8.69 -12.70 6.02
N ASP A 161 -8.50 -11.96 7.12
CA ASP A 161 -9.44 -11.93 8.24
C ASP A 161 -10.79 -11.26 7.87
N HIS A 162 -10.82 -10.45 6.80
CA HIS A 162 -12.00 -9.68 6.36
C HIS A 162 -12.45 -10.02 4.94
N SER A 163 -11.92 -11.09 4.34
CA SER A 163 -12.22 -11.40 2.96
C SER A 163 -13.56 -12.10 2.81
N THR A 164 -14.26 -11.77 1.73
CA THR A 164 -15.41 -12.55 1.23
C THR A 164 -15.00 -13.59 0.18
N ALA A 165 -13.73 -13.59 -0.24
CA ALA A 165 -13.18 -14.45 -1.29
C ALA A 165 -12.24 -15.52 -0.72
N ASP A 166 -12.02 -16.60 -1.47
CA ASP A 166 -11.03 -17.61 -1.11
C ASP A 166 -9.61 -17.13 -1.42
N LEU A 167 -8.89 -16.75 -0.37
CA LEU A 167 -7.49 -16.28 -0.43
C LEU A 167 -6.47 -17.37 -0.07
N SER A 168 -6.88 -18.65 -0.09
CA SER A 168 -5.98 -19.77 0.21
C SER A 168 -4.77 -19.80 -0.75
N PRO A 169 -3.59 -20.27 -0.29
CA PRO A 169 -2.42 -20.38 -1.14
C PRO A 169 -2.61 -21.49 -2.18
N ALA A 170 -2.42 -21.16 -3.46
CA ALA A 170 -2.63 -22.08 -4.57
C ALA A 170 -1.38 -22.88 -4.97
N ALA A 171 -0.19 -22.37 -4.62
CA ALA A 171 1.10 -22.98 -4.91
C ALA A 171 1.94 -23.11 -3.63
N PRO A 172 2.89 -24.05 -3.57
CA PRO A 172 3.85 -24.10 -2.47
C PRO A 172 4.62 -22.78 -2.39
N ALA A 173 4.83 -22.29 -1.17
CA ALA A 173 5.45 -20.99 -0.90
C ALA A 173 6.77 -20.80 -1.66
N SER A 174 7.62 -21.83 -1.74
CA SER A 174 8.90 -21.78 -2.45
C SER A 174 8.77 -21.51 -3.95
N ARG A 175 7.71 -22.01 -4.60
CA ARG A 175 7.46 -21.72 -6.02
C ARG A 175 7.02 -20.27 -6.19
N THR A 176 6.09 -19.80 -5.36
CA THR A 176 5.63 -18.41 -5.42
C THR A 176 6.77 -17.42 -5.14
N GLU A 177 7.57 -17.67 -4.11
CA GLU A 177 8.75 -16.87 -3.75
C GLU A 177 9.76 -16.77 -4.91
N ALA A 178 9.96 -17.84 -5.68
CA ALA A 178 10.86 -17.82 -6.83
C ALA A 178 10.39 -16.86 -7.94
N TYR A 179 9.07 -16.75 -8.17
CA TYR A 179 8.53 -15.81 -9.15
C TYR A 179 8.39 -14.38 -8.58
N GLU A 180 8.11 -14.23 -7.27
CA GLU A 180 8.19 -12.93 -6.60
C GLU A 180 9.62 -12.37 -6.63
N ALA A 181 10.63 -13.24 -6.60
CA ALA A 181 12.02 -12.85 -6.80
C ALA A 181 12.26 -12.26 -8.20
N LEU A 182 11.62 -12.78 -9.26
CA LEU A 182 11.73 -12.19 -10.61
C LEU A 182 11.16 -10.76 -10.66
N LEU A 183 10.02 -10.54 -10.01
CA LEU A 183 9.41 -9.20 -9.94
C LEU A 183 10.30 -8.23 -9.18
N SER A 184 10.82 -8.64 -8.02
CA SER A 184 11.63 -7.79 -7.15
C SER A 184 13.07 -7.59 -7.63
N GLN A 185 13.67 -8.57 -8.30
CA GLN A 185 15.08 -8.56 -8.70
C GLN A 185 15.32 -8.15 -10.15
N SER A 186 14.33 -8.30 -11.04
CA SER A 186 14.48 -8.02 -12.48
C SER A 186 13.55 -6.91 -12.95
N LEU A 187 12.24 -7.03 -12.71
CA LEU A 187 11.26 -6.06 -13.20
C LEU A 187 11.33 -4.72 -12.44
N ARG A 188 11.44 -4.78 -11.10
CA ARG A 188 11.50 -3.59 -10.25
C ARG A 188 12.71 -2.69 -10.54
N PRO A 189 13.95 -3.20 -10.71
CA PRO A 189 15.07 -2.37 -11.12
C PRO A 189 14.88 -1.66 -12.46
N ALA A 190 14.32 -2.34 -13.46
CA ALA A 190 13.99 -1.73 -14.75
C ALA A 190 12.94 -0.61 -14.60
N TRP A 191 11.87 -0.87 -13.84
CA TRP A 191 10.87 0.15 -13.49
C TRP A 191 11.48 1.38 -12.80
N LEU A 192 12.33 1.16 -11.81
CA LEU A 192 12.99 2.23 -11.08
C LEU A 192 13.90 3.05 -12.00
N TYR A 193 14.66 2.38 -12.87
CA TYR A 193 15.49 3.06 -13.85
C TYR A 193 14.64 3.94 -14.77
N SER A 194 13.60 3.36 -15.40
CA SER A 194 12.73 4.05 -16.34
C SER A 194 12.08 5.29 -15.74
N LEU A 195 11.57 5.23 -14.51
CA LEU A 195 10.89 6.38 -13.90
C LEU A 195 11.84 7.39 -13.24
N TYR A 196 12.85 6.93 -12.50
CA TYR A 196 13.65 7.80 -11.63
C TYR A 196 14.93 8.31 -12.29
N LEU A 197 15.58 7.47 -13.10
CA LEU A 197 16.93 7.73 -13.61
C LEU A 197 16.94 8.17 -15.08
N ASP A 198 15.98 7.70 -15.88
CA ASP A 198 15.85 8.14 -17.27
C ASP A 198 15.52 9.66 -17.33
N PRO A 199 16.36 10.48 -17.99
CA PRO A 199 16.12 11.91 -18.11
C PRO A 199 14.79 12.25 -18.79
N SER A 200 14.33 11.44 -19.75
CA SER A 200 13.08 11.67 -20.50
C SER A 200 11.86 11.73 -19.59
N ASN A 201 11.85 10.92 -18.53
CA ASN A 201 10.76 10.82 -17.55
C ASN A 201 10.91 11.79 -16.36
N THR A 202 11.90 12.68 -16.36
CA THR A 202 12.06 13.71 -15.30
C THR A 202 10.81 14.58 -15.10
N PRO A 203 10.10 15.04 -16.15
CA PRO A 203 8.86 15.80 -15.98
C PRO A 203 7.76 15.00 -15.27
N LEU A 204 7.62 13.71 -15.62
CA LEU A 204 6.70 12.79 -14.99
C LEU A 204 7.05 12.55 -13.51
N LEU A 205 8.31 12.26 -13.21
CA LEU A 205 8.78 12.09 -11.84
C LEU A 205 8.49 13.32 -10.97
N LYS A 206 8.70 14.52 -11.52
CA LYS A 206 8.41 15.80 -10.87
C LYS A 206 6.91 15.96 -10.57
N SER A 207 6.04 15.58 -11.50
CA SER A 207 4.58 15.74 -11.30
C SER A 207 4.04 14.75 -10.26
N LEU A 208 4.64 13.55 -10.15
CA LEU A 208 4.18 12.50 -9.26
C LEU A 208 4.72 12.62 -7.82
N TYR A 209 6.02 12.88 -7.65
CA TYR A 209 6.68 12.72 -6.34
C TYR A 209 7.20 14.00 -5.70
N LEU A 210 7.30 15.11 -6.45
CA LEU A 210 7.85 16.35 -5.93
C LEU A 210 6.77 17.28 -5.37
N PRO A 211 7.07 18.03 -4.29
CA PRO A 211 6.14 19.00 -3.74
C PRO A 211 5.88 20.15 -4.75
N PRO A 212 4.78 20.89 -4.63
CA PRO A 212 4.50 22.03 -5.51
C PRO A 212 5.55 23.16 -5.39
N SER A 213 6.24 23.24 -4.25
CA SER A 213 7.27 24.24 -3.98
C SER A 213 8.55 23.98 -4.79
N ARG A 214 8.78 24.78 -5.84
CA ARG A 214 9.93 24.65 -6.75
C ARG A 214 11.30 24.71 -6.06
N ILE A 215 11.41 25.43 -4.95
CA ILE A 215 12.66 25.54 -4.16
C ILE A 215 13.10 24.18 -3.61
N LEU A 216 12.15 23.28 -3.32
CA LEU A 216 12.41 21.94 -2.80
C LEU A 216 12.65 20.92 -3.91
N HIS A 217 12.47 21.26 -5.19
CA HIS A 217 12.54 20.31 -6.29
C HIS A 217 13.92 19.69 -6.45
N LEU A 218 14.98 20.51 -6.48
CA LEU A 218 16.33 20.01 -6.71
C LEU A 218 16.79 19.03 -5.60
N PRO A 219 16.73 19.37 -4.30
CA PRO A 219 17.14 18.43 -3.26
C PRO A 219 16.24 17.19 -3.21
N ALA A 220 14.92 17.32 -3.41
CA ALA A 220 14.01 16.18 -3.45
C ALA A 220 14.31 15.24 -4.64
N LEU A 221 14.57 15.82 -5.82
CA LEU A 221 14.92 15.04 -7.02
C LEU A 221 16.23 14.28 -6.82
N HIS A 222 17.26 14.93 -6.26
CA HIS A 222 18.52 14.24 -5.94
C HIS A 222 18.28 13.10 -4.95
N ALA A 223 17.56 13.33 -3.84
CA ALA A 223 17.30 12.29 -2.86
C ALA A 223 16.53 11.09 -3.46
N LEU A 224 15.55 11.33 -4.33
CA LEU A 224 14.81 10.26 -5.01
C LEU A 224 15.71 9.46 -5.97
N ARG A 225 16.57 10.14 -6.74
CA ARG A 225 17.51 9.50 -7.67
C ARG A 225 18.58 8.71 -6.94
N ASP A 226 19.11 9.25 -5.84
CA ASP A 226 20.10 8.57 -5.01
C ASP A 226 19.51 7.30 -4.39
N ALA A 227 18.28 7.38 -3.88
CA ALA A 227 17.56 6.22 -3.33
C ALA A 227 17.30 5.15 -4.40
N ALA A 228 16.80 5.53 -5.58
CA ALA A 228 16.58 4.61 -6.68
C ALA A 228 17.88 3.96 -7.17
N THR A 229 18.95 4.74 -7.28
CA THR A 229 20.29 4.25 -7.66
C THR A 229 20.80 3.24 -6.65
N ALA A 230 20.75 3.56 -5.36
CA ALA A 230 21.18 2.67 -4.29
C ALA A 230 20.37 1.36 -4.27
N GLU A 231 19.06 1.44 -4.51
CA GLU A 231 18.19 0.28 -4.56
C GLU A 231 18.49 -0.64 -5.76
N ILE A 232 18.68 -0.07 -6.95
CA ILE A 232 19.06 -0.82 -8.16
C ILE A 232 20.39 -1.53 -7.92
N LEU A 233 21.43 -0.81 -7.49
CA LEU A 233 22.77 -1.37 -7.27
C LEU A 233 22.77 -2.48 -6.22
N LYS A 234 22.00 -2.31 -5.13
CA LYS A 234 21.84 -3.34 -4.10
C LYS A 234 21.16 -4.60 -4.65
N THR A 235 20.14 -4.42 -5.48
CA THR A 235 19.30 -5.52 -5.98
C THR A 235 20.01 -6.31 -7.08
N THR A 236 20.63 -5.63 -8.04
CA THR A 236 21.37 -6.27 -9.14
C THR A 236 22.73 -6.79 -8.72
N ARG A 237 23.17 -6.49 -7.48
CA ARG A 237 24.50 -6.82 -6.95
C ARG A 237 25.62 -6.34 -7.88
N SER A 238 25.40 -5.21 -8.57
CA SER A 238 26.37 -4.65 -9.51
C SER A 238 27.53 -4.00 -8.76
N PRO A 239 28.77 -4.50 -8.88
CA PRO A 239 29.91 -3.91 -8.20
C PRO A 239 30.33 -2.59 -8.88
N ALA A 240 30.75 -1.60 -8.08
CA ALA A 240 31.53 -0.48 -8.62
C ALA A 240 32.83 -1.06 -9.24
N PRO A 241 33.24 -0.70 -10.47
CA PRO A 241 32.89 0.49 -11.27
C PRO A 241 31.90 0.27 -12.43
N ALA A 242 31.30 -0.93 -12.59
CA ALA A 242 30.47 -1.26 -13.75
C ALA A 242 29.18 -0.41 -13.86
N GLY A 243 28.73 0.17 -12.75
CA GLY A 243 27.58 1.06 -12.71
C GLY A 243 26.26 0.37 -13.05
N ILE A 244 25.23 1.17 -13.34
CA ILE A 244 23.93 0.69 -13.81
C ILE A 244 23.99 0.57 -15.33
N SER A 245 23.68 -0.61 -15.86
CA SER A 245 23.59 -0.87 -17.31
C SER A 245 22.12 -0.93 -17.74
N PRO A 246 21.57 0.10 -18.39
CA PRO A 246 20.17 0.12 -18.82
C PRO A 246 19.79 -1.03 -19.77
N PRO A 247 20.62 -1.40 -20.77
CA PRO A 247 20.33 -2.55 -21.63
C PRO A 247 20.25 -3.87 -20.85
N GLN A 248 21.07 -4.06 -19.81
CA GLN A 248 21.02 -5.25 -18.98
C GLN A 248 19.74 -5.29 -18.13
N LEU A 249 19.37 -4.17 -17.50
CA LEU A 249 18.13 -4.08 -16.74
C LEU A 249 16.91 -4.42 -17.60
N LEU A 250 16.88 -3.91 -18.84
CA LEU A 250 15.81 -4.20 -19.79
C LEU A 250 15.81 -5.66 -20.22
N ALA A 251 16.98 -6.25 -20.49
CA ALA A 251 17.10 -7.67 -20.83
C ALA A 251 16.63 -8.59 -19.68
N ASP A 252 17.06 -8.30 -18.44
CA ASP A 252 16.65 -9.04 -17.24
C ASP A 252 15.12 -8.94 -17.03
N ALA A 253 14.55 -7.74 -17.22
CA ALA A 253 13.11 -7.54 -17.14
C ALA A 253 12.36 -8.29 -18.26
N ALA A 254 12.88 -8.31 -19.49
CA ALA A 254 12.30 -9.06 -20.59
C ALA A 254 12.29 -10.57 -20.33
N ASP A 255 13.38 -11.11 -19.75
CA ASP A 255 13.47 -12.51 -19.36
C ASP A 255 12.49 -12.84 -18.22
N ALA A 256 12.35 -11.96 -17.24
CA ALA A 256 11.35 -12.09 -16.18
C ALA A 256 9.92 -12.07 -16.73
N LEU A 257 9.59 -11.15 -17.63
CA LEU A 257 8.29 -11.07 -18.28
C LEU A 257 7.99 -12.33 -19.11
N ARG A 258 8.99 -12.88 -19.82
CA ARG A 258 8.83 -14.14 -20.54
C ARG A 258 8.57 -15.32 -19.61
N ALA A 259 9.26 -15.38 -18.48
CA ALA A 259 9.04 -16.41 -17.47
C ALA A 259 7.64 -16.29 -16.83
N LEU A 260 7.16 -15.07 -16.57
CA LEU A 260 5.80 -14.82 -16.08
C LEU A 260 4.74 -15.17 -17.12
N SER A 261 4.94 -14.78 -18.38
CA SER A 261 4.07 -15.15 -19.50
C SER A 261 3.99 -16.68 -19.65
N THR A 262 5.13 -17.37 -19.51
CA THR A 262 5.18 -18.84 -19.53
C THR A 262 4.47 -19.47 -18.32
N LEU A 263 4.60 -18.86 -17.13
CA LEU A 263 3.91 -19.33 -15.92
C LEU A 263 2.40 -19.16 -16.02
N LEU A 264 1.93 -18.04 -16.58
CA LEU A 264 0.51 -17.78 -16.80
C LEU A 264 -0.05 -18.70 -17.88
N ALA A 265 0.73 -18.97 -18.93
CA ALA A 265 0.30 -19.78 -20.07
C ALA A 265 -1.06 -19.30 -20.61
N ASP A 266 -2.04 -20.21 -20.65
CA ASP A 266 -3.43 -19.96 -21.08
C ASP A 266 -4.38 -19.72 -19.89
N ASP A 267 -3.89 -19.77 -18.65
CA ASP A 267 -4.70 -19.53 -17.46
C ASP A 267 -5.12 -18.06 -17.36
N GLU A 268 -6.27 -17.80 -16.74
CA GLU A 268 -6.71 -16.42 -16.49
C GLU A 268 -5.90 -15.77 -15.37
N TRP A 269 -5.55 -16.54 -14.34
CA TRP A 269 -4.86 -16.14 -13.12
C TRP A 269 -3.65 -17.03 -12.86
N PHE A 270 -2.64 -16.47 -12.19
CA PHE A 270 -1.41 -17.20 -11.92
C PHE A 270 -1.64 -18.43 -11.05
N PHE A 271 -0.84 -19.47 -11.30
CA PHE A 271 -0.89 -20.77 -10.62
C PHE A 271 -2.20 -21.55 -10.83
N GLY A 272 -2.92 -21.30 -11.94
CA GLY A 272 -4.15 -22.04 -12.29
C GLY A 272 -5.30 -21.83 -11.30
N ARG A 273 -5.34 -20.66 -10.65
CA ARG A 273 -6.39 -20.33 -9.68
C ARG A 273 -7.71 -20.00 -10.39
N PRO A 274 -8.87 -20.29 -9.78
CA PRO A 274 -10.16 -19.82 -10.28
C PRO A 274 -10.34 -18.30 -10.07
N ASP A 275 -9.69 -17.73 -9.05
CA ASP A 275 -9.77 -16.31 -8.69
C ASP A 275 -8.38 -15.72 -8.46
N PRO A 276 -8.18 -14.41 -8.74
CA PRO A 276 -6.87 -13.78 -8.60
C PRO A 276 -6.42 -13.73 -7.13
N GLY A 277 -5.11 -13.77 -6.91
CA GLY A 277 -4.50 -13.69 -5.59
C GLY A 277 -3.56 -12.50 -5.40
N LEU A 278 -2.76 -12.56 -4.34
CA LEU A 278 -1.73 -11.54 -4.04
C LEU A 278 -0.67 -11.44 -5.14
N PHE A 279 -0.31 -12.57 -5.74
CA PHE A 279 0.67 -12.61 -6.82
C PHE A 279 0.14 -11.93 -8.09
N ASP A 280 -1.12 -12.18 -8.46
CA ASP A 280 -1.80 -11.46 -9.55
C ASP A 280 -1.81 -9.95 -9.31
N ALA A 281 -2.11 -9.52 -8.08
CA ALA A 281 -2.08 -8.11 -7.70
C ALA A 281 -0.67 -7.50 -7.81
N GLU A 282 0.39 -8.26 -7.53
CA GLU A 282 1.77 -7.78 -7.65
C GLU A 282 2.20 -7.65 -9.11
N VAL A 283 1.93 -8.64 -9.95
CA VAL A 283 2.20 -8.57 -11.39
C VAL A 283 1.43 -7.40 -11.99
N PHE A 284 0.13 -7.31 -11.69
CA PHE A 284 -0.73 -6.22 -12.13
C PHE A 284 -0.19 -4.85 -11.76
N ALA A 285 0.33 -4.68 -10.55
CA ALA A 285 0.82 -3.40 -10.08
C ALA A 285 1.95 -2.82 -10.92
N TYR A 286 2.80 -3.66 -11.53
CA TYR A 286 3.79 -3.20 -12.50
C TYR A 286 3.19 -3.11 -13.90
N THR A 287 2.50 -4.15 -14.37
CA THR A 287 2.01 -4.19 -15.76
C THR A 287 0.98 -3.11 -16.06
N TRP A 288 0.15 -2.75 -15.07
CA TRP A 288 -0.80 -1.64 -15.17
C TRP A 288 -0.06 -0.34 -15.42
N LEU A 289 0.89 0.02 -14.55
CA LEU A 289 1.57 1.31 -14.61
C LEU A 289 2.51 1.43 -15.82
N VAL A 290 3.11 0.32 -16.26
CA VAL A 290 3.96 0.29 -17.45
C VAL A 290 3.16 0.58 -18.72
N LEU A 291 1.93 0.07 -18.82
CA LEU A 291 1.11 0.18 -20.04
C LEU A 291 -0.10 1.11 -19.89
N ASP A 292 -0.15 1.92 -18.84
CA ASP A 292 -1.23 2.89 -18.63
C ASP A 292 -0.92 4.15 -19.47
N ASP A 293 -1.72 4.37 -20.52
CA ASP A 293 -1.60 5.55 -21.40
C ASP A 293 -1.79 6.85 -20.60
N GLY A 294 -2.60 6.81 -19.54
CA GLY A 294 -2.82 7.93 -18.62
C GLY A 294 -1.65 8.16 -17.66
N PHE A 295 -0.66 7.24 -17.60
CA PHE A 295 0.48 7.35 -16.70
C PHE A 295 1.38 8.53 -17.06
N GLY A 296 1.48 8.86 -18.34
CA GLY A 296 2.24 10.03 -18.82
C GLY A 296 3.73 9.75 -19.03
N TRP A 297 4.08 8.53 -19.45
CA TRP A 297 5.43 8.20 -19.95
C TRP A 297 5.86 9.17 -21.05
N ALA A 298 7.17 9.44 -21.13
CA ALA A 298 7.69 10.31 -22.16
C ALA A 298 7.41 9.73 -23.57
N SER A 299 6.70 10.51 -24.38
CA SER A 299 6.60 10.29 -25.83
C SER A 299 7.55 11.24 -26.53
N GLU A 300 8.44 10.74 -27.38
CA GLU A 300 9.19 11.62 -28.26
C GLU A 300 8.26 12.06 -29.39
N ALA A 301 8.19 13.37 -29.62
CA ALA A 301 7.65 13.91 -30.85
C ALA A 301 8.85 14.09 -31.79
N GLU A 302 9.02 13.16 -32.73
CA GLU A 302 9.90 13.43 -33.86
C GLU A 302 9.24 14.51 -34.72
N ALA A 303 9.82 15.71 -34.73
CA ALA A 303 9.49 16.73 -35.69
C ALA A 303 10.36 16.54 -36.92
N GLU A 304 9.94 15.72 -37.88
CA GLU A 304 10.56 15.72 -39.21
C GLU A 304 9.56 15.69 -40.36
N GLY A 305 9.82 16.55 -41.34
CA GLY A 305 9.29 16.45 -42.69
C GLY A 305 8.05 17.30 -42.96
N GLU A 306 8.15 18.20 -43.95
CA GLU A 306 7.03 18.86 -44.61
C GLU A 306 6.05 17.79 -45.16
N GLY A 307 5.09 17.37 -44.34
CA GLY A 307 4.26 16.21 -44.69
C GLY A 307 3.28 15.70 -43.62
N GLY A 308 2.79 16.54 -42.72
CA GLY A 308 1.44 16.41 -42.12
C GLY A 308 1.01 15.10 -41.43
N HIS A 309 1.93 14.25 -40.95
CA HIS A 309 1.60 13.14 -40.03
C HIS A 309 2.64 13.06 -38.93
N LEU A 310 2.27 13.47 -37.72
CA LEU A 310 3.09 13.29 -36.52
C LEU A 310 2.94 11.84 -36.06
N ASN A 311 3.98 11.02 -36.30
CA ASN A 311 4.09 9.71 -35.66
C ASN A 311 4.73 9.91 -34.29
N TYR A 312 3.96 9.73 -33.22
CA TYR A 312 4.49 9.74 -31.87
C TYR A 312 5.11 8.37 -31.58
N HIS A 313 6.44 8.26 -31.60
CA HIS A 313 7.11 7.09 -31.07
C HIS A 313 7.27 7.26 -29.55
N HIS A 314 6.59 6.40 -28.79
CA HIS A 314 6.71 6.38 -27.34
C HIS A 314 8.02 5.70 -26.96
N HIS A 315 9.03 6.46 -26.55
CA HIS A 315 10.31 5.90 -26.12
C HIS A 315 10.18 5.31 -24.70
N HIS A 316 9.43 4.20 -24.59
CA HIS A 316 9.22 3.45 -23.36
C HIS A 316 9.57 1.97 -23.57
N PRO A 317 10.87 1.60 -23.60
CA PRO A 317 11.32 0.26 -23.98
C PRO A 317 10.74 -0.86 -23.09
N LEU A 318 10.52 -0.57 -21.81
CA LEU A 318 9.89 -1.52 -20.88
C LEU A 318 8.42 -1.77 -21.26
N GLY A 319 7.71 -0.73 -21.67
CA GLY A 319 6.34 -0.82 -22.19
C GLY A 319 6.26 -1.59 -23.50
N GLU A 320 7.14 -1.28 -24.46
CA GLU A 320 7.23 -2.02 -25.72
C GLU A 320 7.51 -3.51 -25.50
N CYS A 321 8.43 -3.83 -24.59
CA CYS A 321 8.74 -5.20 -24.21
C CYS A 321 7.51 -5.92 -23.62
N LEU A 322 6.81 -5.28 -22.67
CA LEU A 322 5.62 -5.85 -22.05
C LEU A 322 4.46 -6.01 -23.03
N ALA A 323 4.30 -5.08 -23.98
CA ALA A 323 3.28 -5.14 -25.01
C ALA A 323 3.42 -6.38 -25.92
N GLY A 324 4.62 -6.97 -26.01
CA GLY A 324 4.86 -8.21 -26.75
C GLY A 324 4.30 -9.48 -26.08
N PHE A 325 3.75 -9.40 -24.86
CA PHE A 325 3.20 -10.54 -24.13
C PHE A 325 1.68 -10.45 -23.97
N ASP A 326 0.93 -10.87 -25.00
CA ASP A 326 -0.53 -10.75 -25.09
C ASP A 326 -1.29 -11.31 -23.87
N ASN A 327 -0.82 -12.43 -23.29
CA ASN A 327 -1.45 -13.04 -22.14
C ASN A 327 -1.30 -12.19 -20.86
N LEU A 328 -0.14 -11.54 -20.66
CA LEU A 328 0.07 -10.60 -19.56
C LEU A 328 -0.74 -9.31 -19.76
N VAL A 329 -0.84 -8.81 -21.00
CA VAL A 329 -1.68 -7.65 -21.33
C VAL A 329 -3.16 -7.97 -21.05
N SER A 330 -3.59 -9.18 -21.39
CA SER A 330 -4.95 -9.67 -21.14
C SER A 330 -5.22 -9.87 -19.65
N HIS A 331 -4.26 -10.44 -18.90
CA HIS A 331 -4.33 -10.56 -17.43
C HIS A 331 -4.52 -9.20 -16.77
N ARG A 332 -3.70 -8.22 -17.15
CA ARG A 332 -3.80 -6.84 -16.69
C ARG A 332 -5.20 -6.26 -16.90
N ARG A 333 -5.72 -6.38 -18.12
CA ARG A 333 -7.04 -5.85 -18.48
C ARG A 333 -8.15 -6.52 -17.67
N ARG A 334 -8.15 -7.85 -17.60
CA ARG A 334 -9.13 -8.62 -16.80
C ARG A 334 -9.11 -8.22 -15.34
N LEU A 335 -7.93 -8.05 -14.74
CA LEU A 335 -7.86 -7.68 -13.33
C LEU A 335 -8.35 -6.25 -13.08
N TYR A 336 -8.07 -5.32 -14.01
CA TYR A 336 -8.61 -3.97 -13.94
C TYR A 336 -10.13 -3.97 -14.03
N GLU A 337 -10.70 -4.64 -15.04
CA GLU A 337 -12.15 -4.78 -15.21
C GLU A 337 -12.79 -5.40 -13.95
N ARG A 338 -12.17 -6.42 -13.35
CA ARG A 338 -12.71 -7.04 -12.14
C ARG A 338 -12.68 -6.12 -10.92
N CYS A 339 -11.64 -5.30 -10.76
CA CYS A 339 -11.42 -4.53 -9.52
C CYS A 339 -11.89 -3.07 -9.60
N TRP A 340 -12.10 -2.52 -10.80
CA TRP A 340 -12.42 -1.11 -11.04
C TRP A 340 -13.61 -0.85 -11.98
N ALA A 341 -14.29 -1.87 -12.51
CA ALA A 341 -15.51 -1.68 -13.31
C ALA A 341 -16.75 -1.29 -12.48
#